data_AF-A0A8I1R8X0-F1
#
_entry.id   AF-A0A8I1R8X0-F1
#
_cell.length_a   1.000
_cell.length_b   1.000
_cell.length_c   1.000
_cell.angle_alpha   90.00
_cell.angle_beta   90.00
_cell.angle_gamma   90.00
#
_symmetry.space_group_name_H-M   'P 1'
#
loop_
_entity.id
_entity.type
_entity.pdbx_description
1 polymer ?
#
loop_
_entity_poly.entity_id
_entity_poly.type
_entity_poly.pdbx_seq_one_letter_code
_entity_poly.pdbx_strand_id
1 'polypeptide(L)'
;MRRLDDGLTLGELARRVQARIRRGDPQQVIQALASLAAAGRDDLSFLASARHAPQARATRAGAVVVSPALAHEVGAASALLEVDDPYRAFAAIARDVAALLTRAPAPGVHPSAVIGAGVRLGRGASIGPFVSIGDGAQVGEGTALGASVSIGAGAVVGPAGRLHAQVVVEADCIVGENCTIFSGTVIGADGFGFAEGPEGWEKIPQLGRVVIGRDVEIGANCAIDRGALEDTVIGDGCKLDNLIQVAHNVRLGERTAVAGCVGIAGSAVIGRRCRIGGGAGILGHLEICDDVTISAMSLVTRSIREPGFYSGVFPLMDNAVWERSAALLRHLPQWRGRLRRLEAAVARHGEEHMDEDRKQE
;
A
#
# COMPACT_ATOMS: atom_id res chain seq x y z
N MET A 1 0.48 21.77 -13.89
CA MET A 1 -0.45 21.22 -12.87
C MET A 1 -1.83 21.17 -13.46
N ARG A 2 -2.64 20.14 -13.16
CA ARG A 2 -4.03 20.09 -13.60
C ARG A 2 -4.84 21.16 -12.86
N ARG A 3 -5.71 21.88 -13.56
CA ARG A 3 -6.52 22.97 -13.02
C ARG A 3 -8.00 22.68 -13.26
N LEU A 4 -8.83 23.09 -12.31
CA LEU A 4 -10.27 23.15 -12.45
C LEU A 4 -10.62 24.41 -13.26
N ASP A 5 -11.46 24.27 -14.28
CA ASP A 5 -11.89 25.40 -15.10
C ASP A 5 -12.68 26.43 -14.27
N ASP A 6 -13.66 25.96 -13.49
CA ASP A 6 -14.50 26.80 -12.64
C ASP A 6 -13.95 27.00 -11.21
N GLY A 7 -12.95 26.21 -10.81
CA GLY A 7 -12.39 26.22 -9.46
C GLY A 7 -13.35 25.80 -8.35
N LEU A 8 -12.90 25.94 -7.10
CA LEU A 8 -13.69 25.79 -5.88
C LEU A 8 -13.44 26.98 -4.99
N THR A 9 -14.48 27.52 -4.37
CA THR A 9 -14.32 28.64 -3.43
C THR A 9 -13.70 28.18 -2.12
N LEU A 10 -12.97 29.07 -1.45
CA LEU A 10 -12.38 28.83 -0.14
C LEU A 10 -13.46 28.43 0.89
N GLY A 11 -14.66 29.02 0.80
CA GLY A 11 -15.81 28.69 1.63
C GLY A 11 -16.35 27.27 1.41
N GLU A 12 -16.39 26.80 0.17
CA GLU A 12 -16.77 25.41 -0.12
C GLU A 12 -15.75 24.42 0.43
N LEU A 13 -14.46 24.71 0.21
CA LEU A 13 -13.36 23.90 0.74
C LEU A 13 -13.42 23.85 2.27
N ALA A 14 -13.63 24.99 2.93
CA ALA A 14 -13.72 25.06 4.38
C ALA A 14 -14.87 24.21 4.93
N ARG A 15 -16.07 24.31 4.35
CA ARG A 15 -17.23 23.49 4.78
C ARG A 15 -16.97 21.99 4.64
N ARG A 16 -16.35 21.55 3.53
CA ARG A 16 -16.08 20.14 3.24
C ARG A 16 -15.19 19.48 4.29
N VAL A 17 -14.17 20.19 4.75
CA VAL A 17 -13.22 19.66 5.76
C VAL A 17 -13.48 20.20 7.17
N GLN A 18 -14.63 20.85 7.38
CA GLN A 18 -14.99 21.50 8.65
C GLN A 18 -13.88 22.45 9.16
N ALA A 19 -13.19 23.13 8.25
CA ALA A 19 -12.14 24.09 8.57
C ALA A 19 -12.73 25.43 8.98
N ARG A 20 -12.02 26.12 9.87
CA ARG A 20 -12.23 27.54 10.13
C ARG A 20 -11.41 28.36 9.13
N ILE A 21 -12.05 29.28 8.42
CA ILE A 21 -11.33 30.30 7.65
C ILE A 21 -10.78 31.32 8.66
N ARG A 22 -9.49 31.20 8.99
CA ARG A 22 -8.83 32.12 9.93
C ARG A 22 -8.45 33.43 9.26
N ARG A 23 -8.11 33.38 7.97
CA ARG A 23 -7.69 34.51 7.15
C ARG A 23 -8.08 34.24 5.70
N GLY A 24 -8.50 35.27 4.96
CA GLY A 24 -8.87 35.18 3.54
C GLY A 24 -10.36 35.35 3.30
N ASP A 25 -10.72 35.59 2.04
CA ASP A 25 -12.09 35.76 1.58
C ASP A 25 -12.72 34.38 1.26
N PRO A 26 -13.87 34.02 1.85
CA PRO A 26 -14.60 32.81 1.48
C PRO A 26 -14.92 32.67 -0.02
N GLN A 27 -14.99 33.78 -0.76
CA GLN A 27 -15.25 33.80 -2.21
C GLN A 27 -14.00 33.61 -3.07
N GLN A 28 -12.80 33.58 -2.47
CA GLN A 28 -11.56 33.33 -3.20
C GLN A 28 -11.63 31.97 -3.90
N VAL A 29 -11.34 31.95 -5.21
CA VAL A 29 -11.37 30.74 -6.03
C VAL A 29 -10.01 30.05 -6.01
N ILE A 30 -10.03 28.74 -5.76
CA ILE A 30 -8.90 27.83 -5.84
C ILE A 30 -9.09 26.94 -7.07
N GLN A 31 -8.09 26.90 -7.94
CA GLN A 31 -8.14 26.16 -9.21
C GLN A 31 -7.27 24.90 -9.21
N ALA A 32 -6.27 24.81 -8.33
CA ALA A 32 -5.40 23.62 -8.28
C ALA A 32 -4.83 23.35 -6.88
N LEU A 33 -4.20 22.19 -6.74
CA LEU A 33 -3.46 21.79 -5.55
C LEU A 33 -1.97 21.77 -5.85
N ALA A 34 -1.17 22.21 -4.89
CA ALA A 34 0.26 22.43 -5.07
C ALA A 34 1.08 22.18 -3.80
N SER A 35 2.36 21.83 -3.95
CA SER A 35 3.31 21.88 -2.85
C SER A 35 3.59 23.34 -2.45
N LEU A 36 3.95 23.59 -1.19
CA LEU A 36 4.25 24.95 -0.69
C LEU A 36 5.29 25.68 -1.56
N ALA A 37 6.25 24.95 -2.13
CA ALA A 37 7.31 25.51 -2.97
C ALA A 37 6.83 25.92 -4.38
N ALA A 38 5.89 25.16 -4.97
CA ALA A 38 5.44 25.38 -6.35
C ALA A 38 4.13 26.19 -6.43
N ALA A 39 3.38 26.29 -5.34
CA ALA A 39 2.07 26.91 -5.29
C ALA A 39 2.09 28.38 -5.72
N GLY A 40 1.15 28.73 -6.60
CA GLY A 40 0.79 30.10 -6.94
C GLY A 40 -0.49 30.57 -6.25
N ARG A 41 -0.91 31.80 -6.58
CA ARG A 41 -2.01 32.53 -5.92
C ARG A 41 -3.39 31.88 -6.05
N ASP A 42 -3.57 30.98 -7.01
CA ASP A 42 -4.85 30.28 -7.26
C ASP A 42 -4.80 28.83 -6.76
N ASP A 43 -3.70 28.44 -6.11
CA ASP A 43 -3.48 27.07 -5.67
C ASP A 43 -3.67 26.95 -4.16
N LEU A 44 -4.15 25.78 -3.72
CA LEU A 44 -4.20 25.39 -2.32
C LEU A 44 -3.05 24.44 -1.98
N SER A 45 -2.39 24.72 -0.87
CA SER A 45 -1.37 23.86 -0.28
C SER A 45 -1.72 23.50 1.16
N PHE A 46 -0.84 22.75 1.84
CA PHE A 46 -1.03 22.42 3.24
C PHE A 46 0.29 22.42 4.01
N LEU A 47 0.22 22.68 5.31
CA LEU A 47 1.32 22.59 6.26
C LEU A 47 0.93 21.68 7.42
N ALA A 48 1.43 20.43 7.39
CA ALA A 48 1.17 19.44 8.44
C ALA A 48 2.35 19.23 9.42
N SER A 49 3.54 19.76 9.13
CA SER A 49 4.74 19.57 9.96
C SER A 49 5.62 20.80 9.98
N ALA A 50 6.13 21.14 11.17
CA ALA A 50 7.05 22.26 11.39
C ALA A 50 8.32 22.18 10.53
N ARG A 51 8.74 20.98 10.10
CA ARG A 51 9.88 20.80 9.18
C ARG A 51 9.74 21.56 7.86
N HIS A 52 8.50 21.86 7.44
CA HIS A 52 8.18 22.59 6.22
C HIS A 52 7.88 24.08 6.47
N ALA A 53 8.03 24.58 7.70
CA ALA A 53 7.79 25.99 8.02
C ALA A 53 8.58 26.99 7.14
N PRO A 54 9.87 26.76 6.81
CA PRO A 54 10.58 27.64 5.88
C PRO A 54 9.91 27.74 4.50
N GLN A 55 9.37 26.63 3.98
CA GLN A 55 8.65 26.62 2.71
C GLN A 55 7.29 27.31 2.84
N ALA A 56 6.61 27.16 3.97
CA ALA A 56 5.36 27.84 4.25
C ALA A 56 5.50 29.36 4.35
N ARG A 57 6.60 29.86 4.94
CA ARG A 57 6.88 31.29 4.99
C ARG A 57 7.14 31.90 3.60
N ALA A 58 7.76 31.11 2.71
CA ALA A 58 8.12 31.54 1.36
C ALA A 58 7.06 31.23 0.29
N THR A 59 5.95 30.57 0.64
CA THR A 59 4.96 30.11 -0.33
C THR A 59 4.24 31.27 -1.00
N ARG A 60 3.80 31.06 -2.24
CA ARG A 60 2.90 31.96 -2.97
C ARG A 60 1.50 31.36 -3.12
N ALA A 61 1.19 30.31 -2.35
CA ALA A 61 -0.12 29.67 -2.34
C ALA A 61 -1.24 30.69 -2.07
N GLY A 62 -2.34 30.56 -2.80
CA GLY A 62 -3.56 31.32 -2.53
C GLY A 62 -4.16 30.99 -1.17
N ALA A 63 -4.13 29.70 -0.81
CA ALA A 63 -4.62 29.21 0.47
C ALA A 63 -3.73 28.09 1.01
N VAL A 64 -3.62 28.01 2.35
CA VAL A 64 -2.91 26.94 3.03
C VAL A 64 -3.82 26.32 4.10
N VAL A 65 -3.96 25.00 4.04
CA VAL A 65 -4.57 24.20 5.12
C VAL A 65 -3.53 23.97 6.20
N VAL A 66 -3.82 24.32 7.45
CA VAL A 66 -2.82 24.37 8.52
C VAL A 66 -3.44 24.06 9.88
N SER A 67 -2.62 23.58 10.82
CA SER A 67 -3.05 23.40 12.20
C SER A 67 -2.96 24.71 12.98
N PRO A 68 -3.77 24.89 14.04
CA PRO A 68 -3.69 26.10 14.88
C PRO A 68 -2.26 26.41 15.36
N ALA A 69 -1.50 25.37 15.70
CA ALA A 69 -0.13 25.47 16.18
C ALA A 69 0.85 26.02 15.13
N LEU A 70 0.64 25.72 13.84
CA LEU A 70 1.55 26.09 12.75
C LEU A 70 1.04 27.28 11.91
N ALA A 71 -0.13 27.81 12.21
CA ALA A 71 -0.76 28.88 11.42
C ALA A 71 0.08 30.18 11.38
N HIS A 72 0.90 30.44 12.40
CA HIS A 72 1.80 31.59 12.45
C HIS A 72 2.97 31.48 11.45
N GLU A 73 3.26 30.29 10.95
CA GLU A 73 4.35 30.04 9.99
C GLU A 73 3.98 30.40 8.56
N VAL A 74 2.71 30.66 8.27
CA VAL A 74 2.26 30.96 6.92
C VAL A 74 2.13 32.47 6.73
N GLY A 75 2.87 32.99 5.74
CA GLY A 75 2.90 34.43 5.42
C GLY A 75 1.51 35.03 5.18
N ALA A 76 1.35 36.32 5.49
CA ALA A 76 0.07 37.01 5.48
C ALA A 76 -0.64 37.05 4.11
N ALA A 77 0.11 36.84 3.02
CA ALA A 77 -0.41 36.84 1.66
C ALA A 77 -1.31 35.64 1.32
N SER A 78 -1.22 34.54 2.06
CA SER A 78 -2.06 33.35 1.84
C SER A 78 -3.28 33.34 2.76
N ALA A 79 -4.43 32.91 2.25
CA ALA A 79 -5.57 32.53 3.09
C ALA A 79 -5.24 31.30 3.95
N LEU A 80 -5.91 31.16 5.10
CA LEU A 80 -5.69 30.07 6.05
C LEU A 80 -6.97 29.31 6.34
N LEU A 81 -6.95 28.02 6.01
CA LEU A 81 -7.92 27.04 6.46
C LEU A 81 -7.35 26.31 7.66
N GLU A 82 -7.85 26.63 8.85
CA GLU A 82 -7.39 26.05 10.10
C GLU A 82 -8.19 24.79 10.43
N VAL A 83 -7.48 23.68 10.67
CA VAL A 83 -8.01 22.33 11.00
C VAL A 83 -7.06 21.59 11.92
N ASP A 84 -7.58 20.66 12.73
CA ASP A 84 -6.73 19.88 13.64
C ASP A 84 -5.74 18.95 12.91
N ASP A 85 -6.17 18.35 11.80
CA ASP A 85 -5.35 17.46 10.97
C ASP A 85 -5.27 17.97 9.52
N PRO A 86 -4.25 18.81 9.21
CA PRO A 86 -4.09 19.38 7.87
C PRO A 86 -3.83 18.33 6.79
N TYR A 87 -3.18 17.21 7.14
CA TYR A 87 -2.87 16.16 6.18
C TYR A 87 -4.14 15.43 5.76
N ARG A 88 -4.98 15.04 6.72
CA ARG A 88 -6.27 14.41 6.45
C ARG A 88 -7.23 15.34 5.71
N ALA A 89 -7.29 16.61 6.09
CA ALA A 89 -8.11 17.61 5.40
C ALA A 89 -7.66 17.83 3.96
N PHE A 90 -6.36 17.99 3.73
CA PHE A 90 -5.80 18.11 2.38
C PHE A 90 -6.11 16.85 1.55
N ALA A 91 -5.97 15.65 2.12
CA ALA A 91 -6.32 14.41 1.42
C ALA A 91 -7.81 14.35 1.01
N ALA A 92 -8.72 14.89 1.83
CA ALA A 92 -10.13 14.98 1.46
C ALA A 92 -10.38 15.95 0.30
N ILE A 93 -9.79 17.16 0.37
CA ILE A 93 -9.84 18.14 -0.73
C ILE A 93 -9.25 17.55 -2.01
N ALA A 94 -8.12 16.84 -1.91
CA ALA A 94 -7.46 16.21 -3.04
C ALA A 94 -8.33 15.16 -3.74
N ARG A 95 -9.12 14.37 -3.00
CA ARG A 95 -10.08 13.43 -3.58
C ARG A 95 -11.17 14.15 -4.38
N ASP A 96 -11.71 15.25 -3.84
CA ASP A 96 -12.75 16.02 -4.51
C ASP A 96 -12.24 16.68 -5.79
N VAL A 97 -11.06 17.32 -5.71
CA VAL A 97 -10.41 17.92 -6.87
C VAL A 97 -10.09 16.84 -7.92
N ALA A 98 -9.61 15.67 -7.51
CA ALA A 98 -9.36 14.57 -8.43
C ALA A 98 -10.64 14.08 -9.12
N ALA A 99 -11.76 14.00 -8.40
CA ALA A 99 -13.06 13.61 -8.95
C ALA A 99 -13.60 14.64 -9.96
N LEU A 100 -13.36 15.94 -9.74
CA LEU A 100 -13.74 17.00 -10.68
C LEU A 100 -12.83 17.04 -11.92
N LEU A 101 -11.54 16.76 -11.75
CA LEU A 101 -10.56 16.70 -12.84
C LEU A 101 -10.71 15.45 -13.71
N THR A 102 -11.29 14.39 -13.17
CA THR A 102 -11.43 13.11 -13.84
C THR A 102 -12.88 12.94 -14.29
N ARG A 103 -13.13 13.13 -15.59
CA ARG A 103 -14.46 12.88 -16.14
C ARG A 103 -14.83 11.41 -15.92
N ALA A 104 -15.90 11.16 -15.18
CA ALA A 104 -16.42 9.82 -15.00
C ALA A 104 -16.72 9.21 -16.39
N PRO A 105 -16.32 7.94 -16.63
CA PRO A 105 -16.69 7.25 -17.85
C PRO A 105 -18.22 7.27 -18.03
N ALA A 106 -18.68 7.57 -19.24
CA ALA A 106 -20.10 7.57 -19.53
C ALA A 106 -20.66 6.14 -19.39
N PRO A 107 -21.80 5.94 -18.71
CA PRO A 107 -22.43 4.64 -18.66
C PRO A 107 -22.72 4.10 -20.06
N GLY A 108 -22.64 2.78 -20.21
CA GLY A 108 -22.89 2.08 -21.46
C GLY A 108 -21.82 1.07 -21.81
N VAL A 109 -22.02 0.38 -22.93
CA VAL A 109 -21.10 -0.61 -23.45
C VAL A 109 -20.47 -0.08 -24.73
N HIS A 110 -19.14 0.03 -24.77
CA HIS A 110 -18.45 0.44 -25.98
C HIS A 110 -18.71 -0.57 -27.11
N PRO A 111 -18.93 -0.15 -28.37
CA PRO A 111 -19.25 -1.07 -29.47
C PRO A 111 -18.22 -2.16 -29.77
N SER A 112 -16.97 -1.97 -29.33
CA SER A 112 -15.90 -2.96 -29.50
C SER A 112 -15.73 -3.93 -28.32
N ALA A 113 -16.57 -3.83 -27.29
CA ALA A 113 -16.55 -4.77 -26.18
C ALA A 113 -17.19 -6.11 -26.59
N VAL A 114 -16.61 -7.21 -26.11
CA VAL A 114 -17.11 -8.57 -26.33
C VAL A 114 -17.74 -9.06 -25.03
N ILE A 115 -19.01 -9.45 -25.09
CA ILE A 115 -19.80 -9.84 -23.92
C ILE A 115 -20.28 -11.28 -24.10
N GLY A 116 -19.92 -12.15 -23.15
CA GLY A 116 -20.30 -13.55 -23.11
C GLY A 116 -21.77 -13.79 -22.77
N ALA A 117 -22.18 -15.05 -22.85
CA ALA A 117 -23.53 -15.48 -22.56
C ALA A 117 -23.85 -15.37 -21.06
N GLY A 118 -25.05 -14.92 -20.73
CA GLY A 118 -25.52 -14.85 -19.34
C GLY A 118 -24.83 -13.80 -18.45
N VAL A 119 -24.03 -12.91 -19.03
CA VAL A 119 -23.39 -11.79 -18.32
C VAL A 119 -24.45 -10.87 -17.70
N ARG A 120 -24.20 -10.43 -16.46
CA ARG A 120 -25.04 -9.46 -15.75
C ARG A 120 -24.30 -8.14 -15.58
N LEU A 121 -24.83 -7.07 -16.16
CA LEU A 121 -24.30 -5.71 -16.03
C LEU A 121 -25.24 -4.88 -15.15
N GLY A 122 -24.68 -4.29 -14.10
CA GLY A 122 -25.38 -3.40 -13.19
C GLY A 122 -25.73 -2.06 -13.84
N ARG A 123 -26.71 -1.38 -13.27
CA ARG A 123 -27.13 -0.05 -13.71
C ARG A 123 -25.93 0.90 -13.70
N GLY A 124 -25.80 1.75 -14.72
CA GLY A 124 -24.75 2.76 -14.75
C GLY A 124 -23.33 2.21 -14.95
N ALA A 125 -23.17 0.91 -15.24
CA ALA A 125 -21.86 0.36 -15.58
C ALA A 125 -21.31 0.98 -16.87
N SER A 126 -20.00 1.20 -16.91
CA SER A 126 -19.26 1.72 -18.07
C SER A 126 -18.26 0.68 -18.54
N ILE A 127 -18.47 0.12 -19.73
CA ILE A 127 -17.61 -0.87 -20.33
C ILE A 127 -16.80 -0.22 -21.45
N GLY A 128 -15.50 -0.07 -21.24
CA GLY A 128 -14.57 0.59 -22.15
C GLY A 128 -14.31 -0.18 -23.45
N PRO A 129 -13.51 0.40 -24.37
CA PRO A 129 -13.21 -0.23 -25.65
C PRO A 129 -12.38 -1.50 -25.46
N PHE A 130 -12.67 -2.51 -26.29
CA PHE A 130 -11.95 -3.79 -26.33
C PHE A 130 -11.97 -4.57 -25.02
N VAL A 131 -12.92 -4.29 -24.13
CA VAL A 131 -13.16 -5.11 -22.94
C VAL A 131 -13.72 -6.47 -23.36
N SER A 132 -13.26 -7.53 -22.71
CA SER A 132 -13.80 -8.88 -22.86
C SER A 132 -14.42 -9.31 -21.53
N ILE A 133 -15.66 -9.79 -21.56
CA ILE A 133 -16.37 -10.31 -20.39
C ILE A 133 -16.83 -11.73 -20.70
N GLY A 134 -16.31 -12.71 -19.96
CA GLY A 134 -16.62 -14.13 -20.13
C GLY A 134 -18.01 -14.51 -19.64
N ASP A 135 -18.44 -15.73 -20.00
CA ASP A 135 -19.78 -16.24 -19.73
C ASP A 135 -20.12 -16.23 -18.23
N GLY A 136 -21.36 -15.85 -17.92
CA GLY A 136 -21.89 -15.84 -16.55
C GLY A 136 -21.25 -14.82 -15.60
N ALA A 137 -20.31 -14.00 -16.07
CA ALA A 137 -19.66 -12.98 -15.25
C ALA A 137 -20.62 -11.87 -14.82
N GLN A 138 -20.29 -11.20 -13.72
CA GLN A 138 -21.12 -10.17 -13.10
C GLN A 138 -20.32 -8.89 -12.89
N VAL A 139 -20.85 -7.76 -13.37
CA VAL A 139 -20.27 -6.43 -13.19
C VAL A 139 -21.29 -5.56 -12.48
N GLY A 140 -20.95 -5.08 -11.29
CA GLY A 140 -21.85 -4.36 -10.40
C GLY A 140 -22.28 -2.98 -10.88
N GLU A 141 -23.28 -2.40 -10.19
CA GLU A 141 -23.79 -1.05 -10.48
C GLU A 141 -22.69 0.01 -10.36
N GLY A 142 -22.65 0.92 -11.33
CA GLY A 142 -21.71 2.05 -11.34
C GLY A 142 -20.25 1.65 -11.51
N THR A 143 -19.96 0.37 -11.81
CA THR A 143 -18.60 -0.11 -12.05
C THR A 143 -18.10 0.32 -13.43
N ALA A 144 -16.85 0.78 -13.48
CA ALA A 144 -16.20 1.19 -14.72
C ALA A 144 -15.02 0.28 -15.03
N LEU A 145 -15.06 -0.33 -16.22
CA LEU A 145 -13.97 -1.14 -16.79
C LEU A 145 -13.27 -0.31 -17.86
N GLY A 146 -11.98 -0.08 -17.67
CA GLY A 146 -11.11 0.61 -18.62
C GLY A 146 -10.88 -0.19 -19.90
N ALA A 147 -10.17 0.42 -20.85
CA ALA A 147 -9.86 -0.22 -22.13
C ALA A 147 -9.15 -1.58 -21.93
N SER A 148 -9.53 -2.59 -22.71
CA SER A 148 -8.85 -3.90 -22.72
C SER A 148 -8.82 -4.61 -21.36
N VAL A 149 -9.75 -4.31 -20.45
CA VAL A 149 -9.98 -5.15 -19.27
C VAL A 149 -10.51 -6.51 -19.71
N SER A 150 -10.03 -7.58 -19.08
CA SER A 150 -10.53 -8.95 -19.28
C SER A 150 -11.15 -9.46 -17.99
N ILE A 151 -12.43 -9.83 -18.04
CA ILE A 151 -13.16 -10.46 -16.94
C ILE A 151 -13.46 -11.90 -17.34
N GLY A 152 -12.93 -12.87 -16.60
CA GLY A 152 -13.08 -14.29 -16.86
C GLY A 152 -14.50 -14.80 -16.63
N ALA A 153 -14.78 -16.02 -17.10
CA ALA A 153 -16.08 -16.66 -16.91
C ALA A 153 -16.40 -16.82 -15.42
N GLY A 154 -17.66 -16.57 -15.04
CA GLY A 154 -18.14 -16.67 -13.66
C GLY A 154 -17.57 -15.64 -12.68
N ALA A 155 -16.61 -14.79 -13.11
CA ALA A 155 -16.00 -13.80 -12.24
C ALA A 155 -16.99 -12.71 -11.82
N VAL A 156 -16.78 -12.15 -10.63
CA VAL A 156 -17.64 -11.13 -10.04
C VAL A 156 -16.82 -9.88 -9.76
N VAL A 157 -17.26 -8.75 -10.28
CA VAL A 157 -16.79 -7.42 -9.90
C VAL A 157 -17.94 -6.67 -9.24
N GLY A 158 -17.78 -6.34 -7.97
CA GLY A 158 -18.79 -5.67 -7.15
C GLY A 158 -19.13 -4.26 -7.66
N PRO A 159 -20.14 -3.61 -7.06
CA PRO A 159 -20.58 -2.26 -7.42
C PRO A 159 -19.51 -1.20 -7.13
N ALA A 160 -19.60 -0.08 -7.85
CA ALA A 160 -18.70 1.06 -7.75
C ALA A 160 -17.21 0.74 -7.98
N GLY A 161 -16.90 -0.38 -8.63
CA GLY A 161 -15.53 -0.75 -8.99
C GLY A 161 -14.92 0.17 -10.04
N ARG A 162 -13.59 0.30 -10.01
CA ARG A 162 -12.79 1.04 -11.00
C ARG A 162 -11.61 0.16 -11.41
N LEU A 163 -11.75 -0.56 -12.51
CA LEU A 163 -10.66 -1.33 -13.10
C LEU A 163 -10.06 -0.50 -14.22
N HIS A 164 -8.79 -0.12 -14.08
CA HIS A 164 -8.05 0.61 -15.11
C HIS A 164 -7.74 -0.29 -16.32
N ALA A 165 -7.19 0.30 -17.38
CA ALA A 165 -6.95 -0.41 -18.62
C ALA A 165 -6.03 -1.64 -18.42
N GLN A 166 -6.31 -2.72 -19.16
CA GLN A 166 -5.50 -3.94 -19.16
C GLN A 166 -5.42 -4.67 -17.80
N VAL A 167 -6.42 -4.48 -16.94
CA VAL A 167 -6.60 -5.35 -15.76
C VAL A 167 -7.19 -6.68 -16.21
N VAL A 168 -6.68 -7.78 -15.66
CA VAL A 168 -7.20 -9.14 -15.87
C VAL A 168 -7.77 -9.66 -14.56
N VAL A 169 -9.03 -10.09 -14.58
CA VAL A 169 -9.66 -10.86 -13.50
C VAL A 169 -9.98 -12.23 -14.07
N GLU A 170 -9.28 -13.26 -13.61
CA GLU A 170 -9.44 -14.63 -14.10
C GLU A 170 -10.77 -15.25 -13.65
N ALA A 171 -11.08 -16.42 -14.24
CA ALA A 171 -12.33 -17.13 -14.01
C ALA A 171 -12.64 -17.33 -12.50
N ASP A 172 -13.92 -17.24 -12.15
CA ASP A 172 -14.50 -17.44 -10.82
C ASP A 172 -13.94 -16.54 -9.69
N CYS A 173 -13.05 -15.61 -9.99
CA CYS A 173 -12.51 -14.69 -9.00
C CYS A 173 -13.54 -13.63 -8.60
N ILE A 174 -13.43 -13.16 -7.36
CA ILE A 174 -14.36 -12.21 -6.75
C ILE A 174 -13.61 -10.95 -6.35
N VAL A 175 -14.07 -9.81 -6.86
CA VAL A 175 -13.67 -8.47 -6.46
C VAL A 175 -14.86 -7.79 -5.80
N GLY A 176 -14.69 -7.33 -4.55
CA GLY A 176 -15.74 -6.68 -3.79
C GLY A 176 -16.14 -5.30 -4.30
N GLU A 177 -16.97 -4.61 -3.53
CA GLU A 177 -17.45 -3.27 -3.85
C GLU A 177 -16.38 -2.19 -3.65
N ASN A 178 -16.53 -1.08 -4.37
CA ASN A 178 -15.70 0.12 -4.25
C ASN A 178 -14.19 -0.15 -4.36
N CYS A 179 -13.81 -1.16 -5.14
CA CYS A 179 -12.40 -1.49 -5.37
C CYS A 179 -11.82 -0.69 -6.53
N THR A 180 -10.55 -0.31 -6.42
CA THR A 180 -9.79 0.32 -7.52
C THR A 180 -8.57 -0.54 -7.85
N ILE A 181 -8.45 -0.97 -9.10
CA ILE A 181 -7.36 -1.84 -9.57
C ILE A 181 -6.69 -1.16 -10.75
N PHE A 182 -5.39 -0.91 -10.64
CA PHE A 182 -4.60 -0.17 -11.63
C PHE A 182 -4.06 -1.08 -12.74
N SER A 183 -3.64 -0.43 -13.82
CA SER A 183 -3.34 -1.08 -15.10
C SER A 183 -2.31 -2.21 -15.01
N GLY A 184 -2.50 -3.24 -15.84
CA GLY A 184 -1.59 -4.38 -15.98
C GLY A 184 -1.63 -5.38 -14.82
N THR A 185 -2.49 -5.16 -13.82
CA THR A 185 -2.66 -6.09 -12.70
C THR A 185 -3.46 -7.33 -13.11
N VAL A 186 -2.97 -8.48 -12.67
CA VAL A 186 -3.58 -9.79 -12.91
C VAL A 186 -4.08 -10.38 -11.59
N ILE A 187 -5.35 -10.75 -11.56
CA ILE A 187 -6.02 -11.34 -10.40
C ILE A 187 -6.45 -12.76 -10.79
N GLY A 188 -5.95 -13.74 -10.05
CA GLY A 188 -6.35 -15.14 -10.19
C GLY A 188 -5.53 -15.96 -11.18
N ALA A 189 -4.32 -15.50 -11.52
CA ALA A 189 -3.37 -16.32 -12.27
C ALA A 189 -2.98 -17.58 -11.48
N ASP A 190 -2.49 -18.57 -12.20
CA ASP A 190 -1.93 -19.79 -11.62
C ASP A 190 -0.66 -19.50 -10.82
N GLY A 191 -0.66 -19.82 -9.53
CA GLY A 191 0.53 -19.72 -8.69
C GLY A 191 1.64 -20.74 -9.02
N PHE A 192 2.77 -20.58 -8.33
CA PHE A 192 3.95 -21.45 -8.44
C PHE A 192 3.75 -22.80 -7.74
N GLY A 193 2.92 -23.66 -8.32
CA GLY A 193 2.70 -25.04 -7.86
C GLY A 193 3.37 -26.06 -8.78
N PHE A 194 4.49 -26.64 -8.34
CA PHE A 194 5.20 -27.70 -9.06
C PHE A 194 5.67 -28.79 -8.10
N ALA A 195 5.57 -30.05 -8.52
CA ALA A 195 6.17 -31.19 -7.84
C ALA A 195 7.41 -31.66 -8.62
N GLU A 196 8.42 -32.19 -7.92
CA GLU A 196 9.57 -32.82 -8.55
C GLU A 196 9.18 -34.23 -9.00
N GLY A 197 9.19 -34.46 -10.31
CA GLY A 197 8.95 -35.74 -10.96
C GLY A 197 10.23 -36.32 -11.58
N PRO A 198 10.18 -37.53 -12.14
CA PRO A 198 11.35 -38.22 -12.70
C PRO A 198 11.97 -37.51 -13.91
N GLU A 199 11.20 -36.71 -14.65
CA GLU A 199 11.66 -35.98 -15.86
C GLU A 199 11.77 -34.46 -15.64
N GLY A 200 11.48 -33.97 -14.43
CA GLY A 200 11.52 -32.55 -14.09
C GLY A 200 10.30 -32.08 -13.31
N TRP A 201 9.95 -30.80 -13.45
CA TRP A 201 8.87 -30.18 -12.69
C TRP A 201 7.49 -30.48 -13.30
N GLU A 202 6.63 -31.12 -12.52
CA GLU A 202 5.25 -31.42 -12.89
C GLU A 202 4.32 -30.33 -12.36
N LYS A 203 3.50 -29.73 -13.25
CA LYS A 203 2.58 -28.65 -12.89
C LYS A 203 1.47 -29.18 -11.98
N ILE A 204 1.25 -28.51 -10.84
CA ILE A 204 0.12 -28.73 -9.95
C ILE A 204 -1.00 -27.74 -10.35
N PRO A 205 -2.16 -28.20 -10.83
CA PRO A 205 -3.29 -27.32 -11.15
C PRO A 205 -3.75 -26.51 -9.93
N GLN A 206 -4.03 -25.22 -10.13
CA GLN A 206 -4.50 -24.32 -9.07
C GLN A 206 -6.02 -24.17 -9.14
N LEU A 207 -6.72 -24.84 -8.22
CA LEU A 207 -8.17 -25.04 -8.27
C LEU A 207 -8.97 -24.03 -7.44
N GLY A 208 -8.31 -23.30 -6.54
CA GLY A 208 -8.94 -22.23 -5.76
C GLY A 208 -9.18 -20.97 -6.60
N ARG A 209 -9.67 -19.90 -5.95
CA ARG A 209 -9.87 -18.59 -6.59
C ARG A 209 -9.13 -17.49 -5.84
N VAL A 210 -9.33 -16.24 -6.28
CA VAL A 210 -9.00 -15.05 -5.49
C VAL A 210 -10.29 -14.40 -5.01
N VAL A 211 -10.33 -14.04 -3.72
CA VAL A 211 -11.41 -13.28 -3.10
C VAL A 211 -10.87 -11.98 -2.53
N ILE A 212 -11.26 -10.87 -3.13
CA ILE A 212 -10.92 -9.51 -2.70
C ILE A 212 -12.16 -8.91 -2.03
N GLY A 213 -11.97 -8.39 -0.81
CA GLY A 213 -13.00 -7.69 -0.03
C GLY A 213 -13.38 -6.33 -0.63
N ARG A 214 -14.04 -5.49 0.16
CA ARG A 214 -14.46 -4.14 -0.27
C ARG A 214 -13.41 -3.08 0.02
N ASP A 215 -13.53 -1.93 -0.66
CA ASP A 215 -12.67 -0.75 -0.46
C ASP A 215 -11.17 -1.04 -0.68
N VAL A 216 -10.84 -2.07 -1.45
CA VAL A 216 -9.46 -2.47 -1.73
C VAL A 216 -8.88 -1.66 -2.88
N GLU A 217 -7.62 -1.25 -2.75
CA GLU A 217 -6.87 -0.63 -3.83
C GLU A 217 -5.65 -1.49 -4.17
N ILE A 218 -5.47 -1.82 -5.45
CA ILE A 218 -4.33 -2.62 -5.94
C ILE A 218 -3.62 -1.85 -7.05
N GLY A 219 -2.36 -1.54 -6.83
CA GLY A 219 -1.48 -0.80 -7.73
C GLY A 219 -1.24 -1.52 -9.06
N ALA A 220 -0.50 -0.86 -9.95
CA ALA A 220 -0.23 -1.33 -11.30
C ALA A 220 0.72 -2.53 -11.30
N ASN A 221 0.55 -3.40 -12.29
CA ASN A 221 1.40 -4.57 -12.54
C ASN A 221 1.59 -5.46 -11.30
N CYS A 222 0.55 -5.64 -10.50
CA CYS A 222 0.55 -6.63 -9.43
C CYS A 222 0.10 -7.99 -9.98
N ALA A 223 0.55 -9.05 -9.33
CA ALA A 223 0.08 -10.40 -9.58
C ALA A 223 -0.44 -11.00 -8.27
N ILE A 224 -1.74 -11.34 -8.27
CA ILE A 224 -2.43 -11.96 -7.15
C ILE A 224 -2.83 -13.37 -7.60
N ASP A 225 -2.05 -14.37 -7.20
CA ASP A 225 -2.26 -15.73 -7.64
C ASP A 225 -3.49 -16.34 -6.96
N ARG A 226 -4.24 -17.16 -7.70
CA ARG A 226 -5.31 -17.99 -7.13
C ARG A 226 -4.71 -19.05 -6.21
N GLY A 227 -5.48 -19.47 -5.22
CA GLY A 227 -5.00 -20.50 -4.33
C GLY A 227 -5.01 -21.89 -4.97
N ALA A 228 -4.20 -22.81 -4.42
CA ALA A 228 -4.06 -24.16 -4.95
C ALA A 228 -5.34 -25.00 -4.76
N LEU A 229 -5.90 -24.96 -3.55
CA LEU A 229 -7.13 -25.68 -3.16
C LEU A 229 -8.12 -24.73 -2.48
N GLU A 230 -7.63 -24.00 -1.47
CA GLU A 230 -8.35 -22.88 -0.86
C GLU A 230 -8.14 -21.60 -1.67
N ASP A 231 -8.84 -20.53 -1.29
CA ASP A 231 -8.75 -19.24 -1.97
C ASP A 231 -7.61 -18.38 -1.40
N THR A 232 -7.00 -17.57 -2.27
CA THR A 232 -6.21 -16.40 -1.84
C THR A 232 -7.17 -15.29 -1.43
N VAL A 233 -6.94 -14.65 -0.28
CA VAL A 233 -7.89 -13.69 0.31
C VAL A 233 -7.22 -12.34 0.60
N ILE A 234 -7.81 -11.26 0.10
CA ILE A 234 -7.44 -9.88 0.41
C ILE A 234 -8.58 -9.23 1.20
N GLY A 235 -8.35 -8.94 2.48
CA GLY A 235 -9.37 -8.39 3.37
C GLY A 235 -9.78 -6.94 3.05
N ASP A 236 -10.90 -6.52 3.63
CA ASP A 236 -11.48 -5.19 3.40
C ASP A 236 -10.51 -4.04 3.67
N GLY A 237 -10.54 -3.03 2.82
CA GLY A 237 -9.78 -1.79 2.99
C GLY A 237 -8.27 -1.94 2.83
N CYS A 238 -7.77 -3.09 2.37
CA CYS A 238 -6.35 -3.27 2.05
C CYS A 238 -5.88 -2.31 0.97
N LYS A 239 -4.61 -1.87 1.07
CA LYS A 239 -3.97 -0.98 0.10
C LYS A 239 -2.66 -1.61 -0.36
N LEU A 240 -2.62 -2.03 -1.61
CA LEU A 240 -1.48 -2.66 -2.25
C LEU A 240 -0.94 -1.67 -3.29
N ASP A 241 0.31 -1.27 -3.15
CA ASP A 241 1.04 -0.43 -4.10
C ASP A 241 1.46 -1.25 -5.35
N ASN A 242 2.29 -0.68 -6.22
CA ASN A 242 2.65 -1.25 -7.51
C ASN A 242 3.65 -2.41 -7.39
N LEU A 243 3.66 -3.29 -8.39
CA LEU A 243 4.64 -4.39 -8.55
C LEU A 243 4.68 -5.36 -7.36
N ILE A 244 3.54 -5.61 -6.72
CA ILE A 244 3.44 -6.57 -5.62
C ILE A 244 3.13 -7.97 -6.16
N GLN A 245 3.81 -8.97 -5.60
CA GLN A 245 3.47 -10.39 -5.77
C GLN A 245 2.75 -10.91 -4.53
N VAL A 246 1.54 -11.42 -4.72
CA VAL A 246 0.80 -12.20 -3.71
C VAL A 246 0.64 -13.62 -4.24
N ALA A 247 1.39 -14.56 -3.67
CA ALA A 247 1.34 -15.96 -4.09
C ALA A 247 0.06 -16.68 -3.63
N HIS A 248 -0.09 -17.91 -4.12
CA HIS A 248 -1.25 -18.76 -3.85
C HIS A 248 -1.52 -18.95 -2.34
N ASN A 249 -2.81 -18.95 -1.96
CA ASN A 249 -3.30 -19.17 -0.59
C ASN A 249 -2.87 -18.11 0.44
N VAL A 250 -2.28 -17.00 0.01
CA VAL A 250 -2.00 -15.88 0.94
C VAL A 250 -3.30 -15.31 1.49
N ARG A 251 -3.28 -14.92 2.76
CA ARG A 251 -4.39 -14.23 3.43
C ARG A 251 -3.91 -12.92 4.01
N LEU A 252 -4.46 -11.80 3.52
CA LEU A 252 -4.23 -10.47 4.07
C LEU A 252 -5.43 -10.02 4.92
N GLY A 253 -5.18 -9.69 6.18
CA GLY A 253 -6.17 -9.13 7.08
C GLY A 253 -6.54 -7.69 6.72
N GLU A 254 -7.74 -7.28 7.15
CA GLU A 254 -8.32 -5.97 6.85
C GLU A 254 -7.39 -4.79 7.14
N ARG A 255 -7.48 -3.76 6.30
CA ARG A 255 -6.77 -2.49 6.41
C ARG A 255 -5.25 -2.62 6.49
N THR A 256 -4.70 -3.72 5.97
CA THR A 256 -3.25 -3.88 5.81
C THR A 256 -2.78 -3.11 4.59
N ALA A 257 -1.69 -2.35 4.77
CA ALA A 257 -1.04 -1.58 3.72
C ALA A 257 0.27 -2.26 3.32
N VAL A 258 0.44 -2.48 2.02
CA VAL A 258 1.60 -3.14 1.43
C VAL A 258 2.21 -2.19 0.40
N ALA A 259 3.44 -1.74 0.64
CA ALA A 259 4.15 -0.84 -0.25
C ALA A 259 4.75 -1.59 -1.46
N GLY A 260 5.23 -0.83 -2.45
CA GLY A 260 5.59 -1.39 -3.75
C GLY A 260 6.73 -2.40 -3.70
N CYS A 261 6.75 -3.29 -4.71
CA CYS A 261 7.77 -4.33 -4.87
C CYS A 261 7.83 -5.37 -3.74
N VAL A 262 6.78 -5.50 -2.90
CA VAL A 262 6.73 -6.54 -1.87
C VAL A 262 6.40 -7.90 -2.50
N GLY A 263 7.09 -8.94 -2.05
CA GLY A 263 6.80 -10.33 -2.41
C GLY A 263 6.32 -11.14 -1.22
N ILE A 264 5.15 -11.77 -1.34
CA ILE A 264 4.54 -12.61 -0.30
C ILE A 264 4.42 -14.03 -0.85
N ALA A 265 5.18 -14.95 -0.27
CA ALA A 265 5.19 -16.35 -0.69
C ALA A 265 3.96 -17.12 -0.17
N GLY A 266 3.72 -18.28 -0.79
CA GLY A 266 2.45 -19.00 -0.69
C GLY A 266 2.04 -19.37 0.74
N SER A 267 0.74 -19.37 0.99
CA SER A 267 0.13 -19.73 2.29
C SER A 267 0.53 -18.87 3.49
N ALA A 268 1.16 -17.71 3.28
CA ALA A 268 1.41 -16.77 4.37
C ALA A 268 0.10 -16.11 4.84
N VAL A 269 -0.05 -15.94 6.15
CA VAL A 269 -1.19 -15.27 6.78
C VAL A 269 -0.70 -14.00 7.46
N ILE A 270 -1.20 -12.86 7.01
CA ILE A 270 -0.86 -11.53 7.55
C ILE A 270 -2.10 -10.96 8.22
N GLY A 271 -1.96 -10.54 9.48
CA GLY A 271 -3.02 -9.97 10.28
C GLY A 271 -3.54 -8.62 9.77
N ARG A 272 -4.41 -8.02 10.56
CA ARG A 272 -5.07 -6.74 10.25
C ARG A 272 -4.15 -5.56 10.57
N ARG A 273 -4.38 -4.42 9.89
CA ARG A 273 -3.71 -3.13 10.14
C ARG A 273 -2.17 -3.20 10.08
N CYS A 274 -1.64 -4.18 9.36
CA CYS A 274 -0.21 -4.31 9.18
C CYS A 274 0.29 -3.29 8.16
N ARG A 275 1.57 -2.94 8.25
CA ARG A 275 2.26 -2.01 7.34
C ARG A 275 3.53 -2.67 6.84
N ILE A 276 3.54 -3.07 5.58
CA ILE A 276 4.67 -3.76 4.97
C ILE A 276 5.45 -2.77 4.10
N GLY A 277 6.67 -2.47 4.50
CA GLY A 277 7.55 -1.53 3.80
C GLY A 277 7.99 -2.03 2.43
N GLY A 278 8.31 -1.10 1.54
CA GLY A 278 8.58 -1.42 0.13
C GLY A 278 9.75 -2.38 -0.04
N GLY A 279 9.64 -3.28 -1.01
CA GLY A 279 10.65 -4.29 -1.31
C GLY A 279 10.86 -5.35 -0.22
N ALA A 280 10.00 -5.41 0.80
CA ALA A 280 10.06 -6.47 1.79
C ALA A 280 9.67 -7.83 1.19
N GLY A 281 10.24 -8.90 1.73
CA GLY A 281 9.91 -10.28 1.40
C GLY A 281 9.30 -11.00 2.58
N ILE A 282 8.28 -11.83 2.35
CA ILE A 282 7.66 -12.67 3.38
C ILE A 282 7.69 -14.11 2.89
N LEU A 283 8.35 -15.00 3.63
CA LEU A 283 8.38 -16.42 3.30
C LEU A 283 7.02 -17.10 3.49
N GLY A 284 6.85 -18.25 2.84
CA GLY A 284 5.59 -18.98 2.81
C GLY A 284 5.28 -19.64 4.15
N HIS A 285 4.00 -19.96 4.37
CA HIS A 285 3.50 -20.63 5.58
C HIS A 285 3.81 -19.90 6.91
N LEU A 286 4.08 -18.60 6.85
CA LEU A 286 4.29 -17.77 8.03
C LEU A 286 2.99 -17.14 8.50
N GLU A 287 2.91 -16.89 9.82
CA GLU A 287 1.82 -16.12 10.43
C GLU A 287 2.38 -14.82 11.01
N ILE A 288 1.84 -13.68 10.60
CA ILE A 288 2.14 -12.36 11.12
C ILE A 288 0.89 -11.85 11.83
N CYS A 289 0.97 -11.56 13.13
CA CYS A 289 -0.16 -11.07 13.90
C CYS A 289 -0.59 -9.65 13.50
N ASP A 290 -1.72 -9.20 14.04
CA ASP A 290 -2.23 -7.84 13.83
C ASP A 290 -1.23 -6.75 14.26
N ASP A 291 -1.38 -5.55 13.68
CA ASP A 291 -0.68 -4.32 14.07
C ASP A 291 0.87 -4.37 13.94
N VAL A 292 1.38 -5.21 13.04
CA VAL A 292 2.81 -5.31 12.73
C VAL A 292 3.23 -4.29 11.66
N THR A 293 4.36 -3.63 11.89
CA THR A 293 5.06 -2.81 10.89
C THR A 293 6.38 -3.48 10.53
N ILE A 294 6.61 -3.73 9.25
CA ILE A 294 7.86 -4.25 8.71
C ILE A 294 8.53 -3.13 7.92
N SER A 295 9.79 -2.82 8.23
CA SER A 295 10.52 -1.80 7.48
C SER A 295 10.87 -2.26 6.07
N ALA A 296 11.12 -1.30 5.19
CA ALA A 296 11.47 -1.54 3.80
C ALA A 296 12.67 -2.51 3.66
N MET A 297 12.67 -3.31 2.58
CA MET A 297 13.73 -4.25 2.24
C MET A 297 14.03 -5.32 3.31
N SER A 298 13.10 -5.56 4.25
CA SER A 298 13.24 -6.62 5.25
C SER A 298 12.75 -7.97 4.71
N LEU A 299 13.46 -9.06 5.02
CA LEU A 299 13.02 -10.43 4.75
C LEU A 299 12.49 -11.08 6.03
N VAL A 300 11.19 -11.41 6.05
CA VAL A 300 10.55 -12.12 7.16
C VAL A 300 10.71 -13.62 6.96
N THR A 301 11.52 -14.24 7.82
CA THR A 301 11.86 -15.67 7.74
C THR A 301 11.19 -16.54 8.80
N ARG A 302 10.42 -15.94 9.71
CA ARG A 302 9.70 -16.62 10.80
C ARG A 302 8.42 -15.87 11.14
N SER A 303 7.45 -16.58 11.70
CA SER A 303 6.20 -15.99 12.18
C SER A 303 6.44 -14.89 13.22
N ILE A 304 5.62 -13.85 13.19
CA ILE A 304 5.63 -12.72 14.11
C ILE A 304 4.37 -12.82 14.97
N ARG A 305 4.56 -13.07 16.27
CA ARG A 305 3.47 -13.33 17.23
C ARG A 305 3.11 -12.13 18.10
N GLU A 306 3.92 -11.07 18.03
CA GLU A 306 3.74 -9.86 18.83
C GLU A 306 3.62 -8.64 17.92
N PRO A 307 2.68 -7.72 18.19
CA PRO A 307 2.61 -6.45 17.49
C PRO A 307 3.90 -5.64 17.70
N GLY A 308 4.30 -4.87 16.69
CA GLY A 308 5.50 -4.07 16.83
C GLY A 308 6.10 -3.62 15.51
N PHE A 309 7.29 -3.03 15.60
CA PHE A 309 8.09 -2.60 14.46
C PHE A 309 9.29 -3.52 14.29
N TYR A 310 9.40 -4.16 13.12
CA TYR A 310 10.45 -5.12 12.80
C TYR A 310 11.30 -4.64 11.63
N SER A 311 12.62 -4.87 11.73
CA SER A 311 13.59 -4.59 10.68
C SER A 311 14.53 -5.78 10.51
N GLY A 312 14.71 -6.20 9.26
CA GLY A 312 15.68 -7.23 8.86
C GLY A 312 16.79 -6.72 7.94
N VAL A 313 16.69 -5.47 7.45
CA VAL A 313 17.67 -4.87 6.55
C VAL A 313 18.94 -4.46 7.31
N PHE A 314 20.11 -4.73 6.71
CA PHE A 314 21.39 -4.24 7.23
C PHE A 314 21.56 -2.75 6.91
N PRO A 315 22.03 -1.90 7.84
CA PRO A 315 22.12 -0.46 7.60
C PRO A 315 23.01 -0.10 6.40
N LEU A 316 22.61 0.94 5.66
CA LEU A 316 23.44 1.51 4.61
C LEU A 316 24.67 2.18 5.25
N MET A 317 25.85 1.88 4.72
CA MET A 317 27.13 2.40 5.19
C MET A 317 28.01 2.76 3.99
N ASP A 318 29.04 3.58 4.24
CA ASP A 318 30.17 3.70 3.31
C ASP A 318 30.73 2.31 2.97
N ASN A 319 31.09 2.07 1.71
CA ASN A 319 31.44 0.71 1.23
C ASN A 319 32.60 0.09 2.03
N ALA A 320 33.63 0.88 2.35
CA ALA A 320 34.77 0.35 3.09
C ALA A 320 34.39 -0.05 4.52
N VAL A 321 33.46 0.68 5.15
CA VAL A 321 32.90 0.33 6.45
C VAL A 321 32.01 -0.92 6.34
N TRP A 322 31.20 -1.00 5.29
CA TRP A 322 30.32 -2.13 5.04
C TRP A 322 31.10 -3.44 4.86
N GLU A 323 32.13 -3.46 4.01
CA GLU A 323 32.96 -4.65 3.74
C GLU A 323 33.61 -5.17 5.02
N ARG A 324 34.16 -4.27 5.84
CA ARG A 324 34.73 -4.62 7.14
C ARG A 324 33.67 -5.24 8.04
N SER A 325 32.53 -4.57 8.24
CA SER A 325 31.42 -5.05 9.05
C SER A 325 30.91 -6.43 8.58
N ALA A 326 30.72 -6.61 7.27
CA ALA A 326 30.26 -7.85 6.67
C ALA A 326 31.26 -9.00 6.89
N ALA A 327 32.57 -8.73 6.84
CA ALA A 327 33.59 -9.72 7.18
C ALA A 327 33.50 -10.14 8.65
N LEU A 328 33.29 -9.19 9.58
CA LEU A 328 33.14 -9.50 11.01
C LEU A 328 31.93 -10.38 11.30
N LEU A 329 30.81 -10.17 10.58
CA LEU A 329 29.60 -10.96 10.77
C LEU A 329 29.84 -12.47 10.56
N ARG A 330 30.72 -12.85 9.63
CA ARG A 330 31.07 -14.27 9.40
C ARG A 330 31.82 -14.90 10.58
N HIS A 331 32.56 -14.10 11.36
CA HIS A 331 33.38 -14.57 12.47
C HIS A 331 32.66 -14.53 13.83
N LEU A 332 31.45 -13.94 13.91
CA LEU A 332 30.64 -13.86 15.14
C LEU A 332 30.54 -15.18 15.92
N PRO A 333 30.28 -16.35 15.29
CA PRO A 333 30.21 -17.62 16.02
C PRO A 333 31.55 -17.99 16.69
N GLN A 334 32.66 -17.80 15.98
CA GLN A 334 34.00 -18.07 16.50
C GLN A 334 34.35 -17.12 17.65
N TRP A 335 34.00 -15.84 17.52
CA TRP A 335 34.23 -14.84 18.55
C TRP A 335 33.40 -15.09 19.80
N ARG A 336 32.13 -15.49 19.67
CA ARG A 336 31.30 -15.93 20.81
C ARG A 336 31.95 -17.10 21.55
N GLY A 337 32.53 -18.05 20.83
CA GLY A 337 33.27 -19.16 21.44
C GLY A 337 34.54 -18.71 22.17
N ARG A 338 35.29 -17.75 21.61
CA ARG A 338 36.46 -17.16 22.27
C ARG A 338 36.08 -16.38 23.53
N LEU A 339 35.02 -15.59 23.47
CA LEU A 339 34.53 -14.78 24.60
C LEU A 339 34.12 -15.68 25.77
N ARG A 340 33.34 -16.74 25.53
CA ARG A 340 32.96 -17.72 26.57
C ARG A 340 34.17 -18.37 27.25
N ARG A 341 35.22 -18.69 26.49
CA ARG A 341 36.46 -19.26 27.06
C ARG A 341 37.21 -18.25 27.93
N LEU A 342 37.23 -16.98 27.54
CA LEU A 342 37.82 -15.90 28.33
C LEU A 342 37.03 -15.66 29.62
N GLU A 343 35.69 -15.56 29.55
CA GLU A 343 34.81 -15.42 30.71
C GLU A 343 35.02 -16.55 31.72
N ALA A 344 35.08 -17.81 31.24
CA ALA A 344 35.33 -18.96 32.10
C ALA A 344 36.74 -18.95 32.73
N ALA A 345 37.75 -18.44 32.02
CA ALA A 345 39.10 -18.33 32.58
C ALA A 345 39.19 -17.25 33.66
N VAL A 346 38.54 -16.10 33.46
CA VAL A 346 38.49 -15.01 34.43
C VAL A 346 37.74 -15.44 35.70
N ALA A 347 36.60 -16.13 35.56
CA ALA A 347 35.84 -16.64 36.70
C ALA A 347 36.67 -17.60 37.56
N ARG A 348 37.39 -18.55 36.93
CA ARG A 348 38.27 -19.47 37.66
C ARG A 348 39.37 -18.76 38.44
N HIS A 349 40.05 -17.78 37.82
CA HIS A 349 41.08 -17.00 38.54
C HIS A 349 40.51 -16.15 39.68
N GLY A 350 39.28 -15.65 39.56
CA GLY A 350 38.62 -14.91 40.65
C GLY A 350 38.27 -15.81 41.84
N GLU A 351 37.82 -17.03 41.58
CA GLU A 351 37.53 -18.03 42.62
C GLU A 351 38.81 -18.52 43.32
N GLU A 352 39.88 -18.77 42.55
CA GLU A 352 41.20 -19.17 43.06
C GLU A 352 41.78 -18.11 44.02
N HIS A 353 41.66 -16.82 43.71
CA HIS A 353 42.13 -15.75 44.60
C HIS A 353 41.25 -15.52 45.84
N MET A 354 39.93 -15.71 45.77
CA MET A 354 39.07 -15.61 46.97
C MET A 354 39.29 -16.77 47.96
N ASP A 355 39.61 -17.97 47.45
CA ASP A 355 39.94 -19.12 48.29
C ASP A 355 41.34 -19.01 48.91
N GLU A 356 42.27 -18.30 48.26
CA GLU A 356 43.57 -17.95 48.85
C GLU A 356 43.43 -16.91 49.97
N ASP A 357 42.63 -15.85 49.77
CA ASP A 357 42.39 -14.82 50.78
C ASP A 357 41.63 -15.39 52.00
N ARG A 358 40.66 -16.29 51.81
CA ARG A 358 39.94 -16.97 52.91
C ARG A 358 40.78 -17.95 53.71
N LYS A 359 41.90 -18.43 53.17
CA LYS A 359 42.84 -19.32 53.88
C LYS A 359 43.90 -18.54 54.68
N GLN A 360 43.94 -17.22 54.54
CA GLN A 360 44.86 -16.33 55.26
C GLN A 360 44.22 -15.58 56.44
N GLU A 361 42.89 -15.67 56.63
CA GLU A 361 42.17 -15.28 57.86
C GLU A 361 42.06 -16.44 58.87
#